data_AF-A0A2A5E3L5-F1
#
_entry.id   AF-A0A2A5E3L5-F1
#
_cell.length_a   1.000
_cell.length_b   1.000
_cell.length_c   1.000
_cell.angle_alpha   90.00
_cell.angle_beta   90.00
_cell.angle_gamma   90.00
#
_symmetry.space_group_name_H-M   'P 1'
#
loop_
_entity.id
_entity.type
_entity.pdbx_description
1 polymer ?
#
loop_
_entity_poly.entity_id
_entity_poly.type
_entity_poly.pdbx_seq_one_letter_code
_entity_poly.pdbx_strand_id
1 'polypeptide(L)'
;MFISCKKAGELASESHDRKLSVMEKLSFKIHLSMCKICKVFAKQYELVKEMTKIINKKIEDGEPIGPGLSEEASQKIKIKISSYKEE
;
A
#
# COMPACT_ATOMS: atom_id res chain seq x y z
N MET A 1 -4.19 9.40 24.00
CA MET A 1 -3.39 9.78 25.18
C MET A 1 -2.72 8.58 25.82
N PHE A 2 -3.39 7.41 25.89
CA PHE A 2 -2.85 6.18 26.50
C PHE A 2 -1.60 5.59 25.79
N ILE A 3 -1.38 5.97 24.52
CA ILE A 3 -0.25 5.52 23.70
C ILE A 3 0.39 6.73 23.00
N SER A 4 1.69 6.65 22.72
CA SER A 4 2.44 7.68 21.98
C SER A 4 2.07 7.73 20.51
N CYS A 5 2.39 8.83 19.81
CA CYS A 5 2.19 8.93 18.36
C CYS A 5 2.96 7.84 17.59
N LYS A 6 4.17 7.47 18.07
CA LYS A 6 4.94 6.36 17.51
C LYS A 6 4.16 5.05 17.60
N LYS A 7 3.63 4.72 18.79
CA LYS A 7 2.84 3.50 18.97
C LYS A 7 1.52 3.54 18.19
N ALA A 8 0.89 4.70 18.09
CA ALA A 8 -0.29 4.87 17.24
C ALA A 8 0.04 4.63 15.75
N GLY A 9 1.21 5.05 15.28
CA GLY A 9 1.68 4.76 13.93
C GLY A 9 1.97 3.27 13.70
N GLU A 10 2.60 2.60 14.66
CA GLU A 10 2.80 1.15 14.64
C GLU A 10 1.46 0.40 14.57
N LEU A 11 0.50 0.74 15.43
CA LEU A 11 -0.84 0.13 15.42
C LEU A 11 -1.63 0.43 14.16
N ALA A 12 -1.41 1.61 13.53
CA ALA A 12 -1.99 1.91 12.23
C ALA A 12 -1.52 0.90 11.20
N SER A 13 -0.20 0.72 11.04
CA SER A 13 0.38 -0.25 10.10
C SER A 13 -0.07 -1.68 10.42
N GLU A 14 0.09 -2.11 11.68
CA GLU A 14 -0.26 -3.47 12.11
C GLU A 14 -1.74 -3.80 11.90
N SER A 15 -2.65 -2.82 11.91
CA SER A 15 -4.07 -3.05 11.65
C SER A 15 -4.38 -3.50 10.22
N HIS A 16 -3.44 -3.31 9.27
CA HIS A 16 -3.53 -3.82 7.90
C HIS A 16 -2.98 -5.23 7.77
N ASP A 17 -1.94 -5.58 8.54
CA ASP A 17 -1.26 -6.87 8.45
C ASP A 17 -1.91 -7.93 9.36
N ARG A 18 -2.44 -7.50 10.51
CA ARG A 18 -3.08 -8.37 11.50
C ARG A 18 -4.31 -7.74 12.14
N LYS A 19 -5.10 -8.58 12.81
CA LYS A 19 -6.14 -8.09 13.71
C LYS A 19 -5.48 -7.53 14.97
N LEU A 20 -5.83 -6.29 15.31
CA LEU A 20 -5.50 -5.72 16.62
C LEU A 20 -6.36 -6.40 17.70
N SER A 21 -5.77 -6.61 18.87
CA SER A 21 -6.51 -7.00 20.07
C SER A 21 -7.50 -5.91 20.47
N VAL A 22 -8.47 -6.26 21.31
CA VAL A 22 -9.51 -5.32 21.76
C VAL A 22 -8.91 -4.09 22.44
N MET A 23 -7.87 -4.29 23.27
CA MET A 23 -7.20 -3.20 23.99
C MET A 23 -6.35 -2.31 23.07
N GLU A 24 -5.65 -2.90 22.10
CA GLU A 24 -4.94 -2.13 21.06
C GLU A 24 -5.91 -1.28 20.24
N LYS A 25 -7.05 -1.87 19.83
CA LYS A 25 -8.07 -1.16 19.06
C LYS A 25 -8.69 -0.01 19.84
N LEU A 26 -8.98 -0.20 21.13
CA LEU A 26 -9.55 0.84 21.98
C LEU A 26 -8.56 1.99 22.20
N SER A 27 -7.33 1.68 22.62
CA SER A 27 -6.29 2.68 22.86
C SER A 27 -5.94 3.48 21.60
N PHE A 28 -5.91 2.80 20.45
CA PHE A 28 -5.71 3.45 19.16
C PHE A 28 -6.86 4.40 18.81
N LYS A 29 -8.13 3.98 18.93
CA LYS A 29 -9.30 4.85 18.71
C LYS A 29 -9.31 6.07 19.60
N ILE A 30 -8.96 5.92 20.88
CA ILE A 30 -8.83 7.04 21.82
C ILE A 30 -7.70 7.98 21.38
N HIS A 31 -6.56 7.47 20.91
CA HIS A 31 -5.51 8.34 20.40
C HIS A 31 -5.96 9.13 19.16
N LEU A 32 -6.63 8.48 18.21
CA LEU A 32 -7.12 9.13 16.98
C LEU A 32 -8.20 10.19 17.22
N SER A 33 -8.97 10.10 18.31
CA SER A 33 -10.00 11.10 18.60
C SER A 33 -9.42 12.46 19.01
N MET A 34 -8.20 12.47 19.58
CA MET A 34 -7.55 13.68 20.10
C MET A 34 -6.35 14.14 19.26
N CYS A 35 -5.67 13.24 18.55
CA CYS A 35 -4.51 13.57 17.73
C CYS A 35 -4.90 13.69 16.25
N LYS A 36 -5.02 14.93 15.76
CA LYS A 36 -5.37 15.19 14.35
C LYS A 36 -4.36 14.60 13.37
N ILE A 37 -3.06 14.63 13.72
CA ILE A 37 -1.97 14.12 12.86
C ILE A 37 -2.12 12.62 12.67
N CYS A 38 -2.23 11.86 13.77
CA CYS A 38 -2.43 10.42 13.70
C CYS A 38 -3.75 10.04 13.02
N LYS A 39 -4.81 10.85 13.17
CA LYS A 39 -6.07 10.67 12.45
C LYS A 39 -5.92 10.81 10.94
N VAL A 40 -5.14 11.79 10.46
CA VAL A 40 -4.84 11.95 9.03
C VAL A 40 -3.97 10.80 8.54
N PHE A 41 -2.93 10.44 9.29
CA PHE A 41 -2.03 9.33 8.95
C PHE A 41 -2.77 8.00 8.82
N ALA A 42 -3.65 7.67 9.76
CA ALA A 42 -4.47 6.46 9.69
C ALA A 42 -5.37 6.44 8.43
N LYS A 43 -5.91 7.59 8.01
CA LYS A 43 -6.68 7.69 6.76
C LYS A 43 -5.81 7.49 5.50
N GLN A 44 -4.57 7.96 5.52
CA GLN A 44 -3.62 7.76 4.40
C GLN A 44 -3.31 6.27 4.23
N TYR A 45 -3.15 5.53 5.33
CA TYR A 45 -2.95 4.08 5.29
C TYR A 45 -4.14 3.33 4.69
N GLU A 46 -5.38 3.71 5.05
CA GLU A 46 -6.57 3.14 4.41
C GLU A 46 -6.66 3.46 2.92
N LEU A 47 -6.27 4.68 2.50
CA LEU A 47 -6.21 5.03 1.08
C LEU A 47 -5.24 4.13 0.32
N VAL A 48 -4.04 3.92 0.85
CA VAL A 48 -3.03 3.03 0.24
C VAL A 48 -3.58 1.61 0.10
N LYS A 49 -4.22 1.08 1.15
CA LYS A 49 -4.84 -0.25 1.14
C LYS A 49 -5.88 -0.39 0.02
N GLU A 50 -6.78 0.58 -0.11
CA GLU A 50 -7.81 0.54 -1.16
C GLU A 50 -7.20 0.65 -2.56
N MET A 51 -6.19 1.50 -2.75
CA MET A 51 -5.45 1.58 -4.01
C MET A 51 -4.77 0.26 -4.36
N THR A 52 -4.12 -0.41 -3.39
CA THR A 52 -3.50 -1.72 -3.60
C THR A 52 -4.52 -2.77 -4.00
N LYS A 53 -5.72 -2.80 -3.41
CA LYS A 53 -6.79 -3.71 -3.82
C LYS A 53 -7.24 -3.46 -5.26
N ILE A 54 -7.42 -2.19 -5.64
CA ILE A 54 -7.80 -1.81 -7.01
C ILE A 54 -6.72 -2.27 -7.99
N ILE A 55 -5.45 -2.01 -7.67
CA ILE A 55 -4.30 -2.41 -8.50
C ILE A 55 -4.25 -3.93 -8.63
N ASN A 56 -4.37 -4.70 -7.55
CA ASN A 56 -4.38 -6.16 -7.60
C ASN A 56 -5.53 -6.69 -8.45
N LYS A 57 -6.73 -6.14 -8.28
CA LYS A 57 -7.88 -6.53 -9.12
C LYS A 57 -7.61 -6.27 -10.59
N LYS A 58 -7.02 -5.12 -10.94
CA LYS A 58 -6.61 -4.82 -12.32
C LYS A 58 -5.61 -5.84 -12.87
N ILE A 59 -4.64 -6.27 -12.06
CA ILE A 59 -3.69 -7.32 -12.46
C ILE A 59 -4.41 -8.63 -12.73
N GLU A 60 -5.28 -9.06 -11.82
CA GLU A 60 -6.06 -10.30 -11.94
C GLU A 60 -6.96 -10.29 -13.18
N ASP A 61 -7.57 -9.13 -13.47
CA ASP A 61 -8.42 -8.91 -14.64
C ASP A 61 -7.62 -8.67 -15.95
N GLY A 62 -6.28 -8.65 -15.88
CA GLY A 62 -5.40 -8.39 -17.03
C GLY A 62 -5.43 -6.95 -17.54
N GLU A 63 -5.98 -6.03 -16.77
CA GLU A 63 -6.02 -4.60 -17.10
C GLU A 63 -4.64 -3.95 -16.91
N PRO A 64 -4.23 -3.05 -17.82
CA PRO A 64 -2.98 -2.33 -17.69
C PRO A 64 -3.00 -1.37 -16.48
N ILE A 65 -1.97 -1.47 -15.63
CA ILE A 65 -1.70 -0.50 -14.57
C ILE A 65 -0.82 0.61 -15.15
N GLY A 66 -1.48 1.66 -15.61
CA GLY A 66 -0.82 2.81 -16.25
C GLY A 66 -0.60 2.62 -17.76
N PRO A 67 0.16 3.53 -18.39
CA PRO A 67 0.27 3.59 -19.85
C PRO A 67 1.08 2.44 -20.48
N GLY A 68 1.60 1.50 -19.69
CA GLY A 68 2.53 0.48 -20.17
C GLY A 68 3.88 1.07 -20.58
N LEU A 69 4.70 0.25 -21.24
CA LEU A 69 5.95 0.69 -21.85
C LEU A 69 5.65 1.46 -23.14
N SER A 70 6.47 2.46 -23.47
CA SER A 70 6.45 3.02 -24.82
C SER A 70 6.82 1.94 -25.84
N GLU A 71 6.37 2.12 -27.08
CA GLU A 71 6.69 1.20 -28.17
C GLU A 71 8.22 1.08 -28.35
N GLU A 72 8.92 2.21 -28.27
CA GLU A 72 10.39 2.28 -28.31
C GLU A 72 11.06 1.46 -27.20
N ALA A 73 10.57 1.56 -25.96
CA ALA A 73 11.11 0.82 -24.83
C ALA A 73 10.83 -0.69 -24.97
N SER A 74 9.64 -1.05 -25.45
CA SER A 74 9.24 -2.43 -25.70
C SER A 74 10.11 -3.09 -26.78
N GLN A 75 10.40 -2.38 -27.86
CA GLN A 75 11.26 -2.87 -28.95
C GLN A 75 12.69 -3.08 -28.47
N LYS A 76 13.25 -2.14 -27.69
CA LYS A 76 14.60 -2.29 -27.11
C LYS A 76 14.73 -3.54 -26.24
N ILE A 77 13.71 -3.82 -25.41
CA ILE A 77 13.69 -5.02 -24.57
C ILE A 77 13.63 -6.29 -25.43
N LYS A 78 12.75 -6.35 -26.44
CA LYS A 78 12.63 -7.51 -27.34
C LYS A 78 13.93 -7.85 -28.07
N ILE A 79 14.63 -6.83 -28.57
CA ILE A 79 15.93 -7.01 -29.24
C ILE A 79 16.95 -7.60 -28.27
N LYS A 80 17.04 -7.03 -27.06
CA LYS A 80 18.00 -7.48 -26.05
C LYS A 80 17.73 -8.91 -25.58
N ILE A 81 16.47 -9.29 -25.38
CA ILE A 81 16.09 -10.67 -25.02
C ILE A 81 16.47 -11.66 -26.14
N SER A 82 16.29 -11.25 -27.40
CA SER A 82 16.64 -12.10 -28.55
C SER A 82 18.15 -12.32 -28.66
N SER A 83 18.96 -11.29 -28.38
CA SER A 83 20.42 -11.44 -28.36
C SER A 83 20.95 -12.37 -27.26
N TYR A 84 20.20 -12.61 -26.18
CA TYR A 84 20.59 -13.57 -25.13
C TYR A 84 20.16 -15.02 -25.43
N LYS A 85 19.31 -15.24 -26.46
CA LYS A 85 18.88 -16.59 -26.87
C LYS A 85 19.81 -17.22 -27.91
N GLU A 86 20.70 -16.43 -28.51
CA GLU A 86 21.62 -16.85 -29.58
C GLU A 86 23.06 -17.11 -29.07
N GLU A 87 23.32 -16.88 -27.77
CA GLU A 87 24.52 -17.32 -27.04
C GLU A 87 24.21 -18.57 -26.20
#